data_AF-A0A258BVU0-F1
#
_entry.id   AF-A0A258BVU0-F1
#
_cell.length_a   1.000
_cell.length_b   1.000
_cell.length_c   1.000
_cell.angle_alpha   90.00
_cell.angle_beta   90.00
_cell.angle_gamma   90.00
#
_symmetry.space_group_name_H-M   'P 1'
#
loop_
_entity.id
_entity.type
_entity.pdbx_description
1 polymer ?
#
loop_
_entity_poly.entity_id
_entity_poly.type
_entity_poly.pdbx_seq_one_letter_code
_entity_poly.pdbx_strand_id
1 'polypeptide(L)'
;MTRNRDLGPILAIAGAAIAVIAVIAGFIIIGGPGDARDRRLDEMTTGRLMDIFNVVQCAYNGTSAAPPTVEAAANAQGRIAKDEPLQPCNFGMPPERLAALPGRTPPNPGDISYEANAPSRVTLCANYRRPNEGEFCNGVCIRNSRTSIFSAAHPAGIHCYDLELTQSQVVQQ
;
A
#
# COMPACT_ATOMS: atom_id res chain seq x y z
N MET A 1 33.05 -9.62 -67.02
CA MET A 1 33.10 -10.08 -65.61
C MET A 1 32.29 -9.12 -64.75
N THR A 2 31.00 -9.38 -64.56
CA THR A 2 30.13 -8.63 -63.64
C THR A 2 30.11 -9.38 -62.31
N ARG A 3 30.74 -8.78 -61.28
CA ARG A 3 30.86 -9.34 -59.93
C ARG A 3 29.55 -9.06 -59.19
N ASN A 4 28.70 -10.08 -59.06
CA ASN A 4 27.52 -10.02 -58.19
C ASN A 4 28.00 -9.75 -56.75
N ARG A 5 27.62 -8.60 -56.19
CA ARG A 5 27.81 -8.32 -54.77
C ARG A 5 26.63 -8.94 -54.04
N ASP A 6 26.85 -10.08 -53.40
CA ASP A 6 25.92 -10.68 -52.44
C ASP A 6 25.77 -9.75 -51.23
N LEU A 7 24.85 -8.80 -51.34
CA LEU A 7 24.44 -7.88 -50.28
C LEU A 7 23.41 -8.51 -49.32
N GLY A 8 22.94 -9.73 -49.62
CA GLY A 8 21.94 -10.46 -48.83
C GLY A 8 22.33 -10.74 -47.36
N PRO A 9 23.57 -11.17 -47.04
CA PRO A 9 23.93 -11.53 -45.67
C PRO A 9 24.01 -10.31 -44.73
N ILE A 10 24.48 -9.16 -45.23
CA ILE A 10 24.70 -7.96 -44.41
C ILE A 10 23.35 -7.33 -44.00
N LEU A 11 22.37 -7.34 -44.90
CA LEU A 11 21.01 -6.87 -44.61
C LEU A 11 20.27 -7.79 -43.62
N ALA A 12 20.48 -9.11 -43.70
CA ALA A 12 19.87 -10.07 -42.78
C ALA A 12 20.43 -9.95 -41.34
N ILE A 13 21.74 -9.73 -41.18
CA ILE A 13 22.38 -9.55 -39.86
C ILE A 13 21.93 -8.23 -39.22
N ALA A 14 21.82 -7.16 -40.01
CA ALA A 14 21.32 -5.87 -39.53
C ALA A 14 19.86 -5.94 -39.06
N GLY A 15 18.98 -6.64 -39.79
CA GLY A 15 17.58 -6.82 -39.41
C GLY A 15 17.39 -7.63 -38.13
N ALA A 16 18.18 -8.70 -37.95
CA ALA A 16 18.14 -9.51 -36.74
C ALA A 16 18.60 -8.75 -35.49
N ALA A 17 19.65 -7.93 -35.61
CA ALA A 17 20.15 -7.12 -34.49
C ALA A 17 19.13 -6.08 -34.01
N ILE A 18 18.41 -5.43 -34.94
CA ILE A 18 17.38 -4.43 -34.61
C ILE A 18 16.19 -5.08 -33.88
N ALA A 19 15.77 -6.28 -34.32
CA ALA A 19 14.67 -6.99 -33.66
C ALA A 19 15.01 -7.37 -32.21
N VAL A 20 16.23 -7.83 -31.95
CA VAL A 20 16.68 -8.17 -30.58
C VAL A 20 16.72 -6.93 -29.68
N ILE A 21 17.23 -5.81 -30.19
CA ILE A 21 17.28 -4.54 -29.44
C ILE A 21 15.86 -4.04 -29.14
N ALA A 22 14.92 -4.16 -30.09
CA ALA A 22 13.53 -3.76 -29.89
C ALA A 22 12.82 -4.60 -28.82
N VAL A 23 13.08 -5.91 -28.77
CA VAL A 23 12.53 -6.78 -27.72
C VAL A 23 13.09 -6.41 -26.34
N ILE A 24 14.41 -6.18 -26.24
CA ILE A 24 15.04 -5.77 -24.98
C ILE A 24 14.51 -4.40 -24.52
N ALA A 25 14.39 -3.44 -25.43
CA ALA A 25 13.83 -2.12 -25.13
C ALA A 25 12.36 -2.21 -24.69
N GLY A 26 11.57 -3.10 -25.30
CA GLY A 26 10.18 -3.34 -24.91
C GLY A 26 10.04 -3.83 -23.46
N PHE A 27 10.93 -4.72 -23.01
CA PHE A 27 10.94 -5.19 -21.61
C PHE A 27 11.37 -4.12 -20.60
N ILE A 28 12.22 -3.18 -21.00
CA ILE A 28 12.65 -2.06 -20.15
C ILE A 28 11.50 -1.07 -19.95
N ILE A 29 10.69 -0.80 -20.99
CA ILE A 29 9.62 0.20 -20.95
C ILE A 29 8.40 -0.27 -20.14
N ILE A 30 8.05 -1.56 -20.20
CA ILE A 30 6.84 -2.09 -19.55
C ILE A 30 7.04 -2.38 -18.05
N GLY A 31 8.30 -2.39 -17.59
CA GLY A 31 8.65 -2.89 -16.26
C GLY A 31 8.63 -4.42 -16.26
N GLY A 32 9.71 -5.02 -15.78
CA GLY A 32 9.82 -6.48 -15.74
C GLY A 32 8.76 -7.12 -14.83
N PRO A 33 8.53 -8.45 -14.94
CA PRO A 33 7.58 -9.17 -14.09
C PRO A 33 7.86 -9.04 -12.58
N GLY A 34 9.10 -8.74 -12.19
CA GLY A 34 9.46 -8.43 -10.80
C GLY A 34 8.84 -7.13 -10.30
N ASP A 35 8.79 -6.11 -11.14
CA ASP A 35 8.25 -4.79 -10.81
C ASP A 35 6.75 -4.85 -10.51
N ALA A 36 5.99 -5.56 -11.36
CA ALA A 36 4.57 -5.80 -11.15
C ALA A 36 4.28 -6.62 -9.89
N ARG A 37 5.17 -7.54 -9.51
CA ARG A 37 5.04 -8.31 -8.27
C ARG A 37 5.26 -7.43 -7.05
N ASP A 38 6.33 -6.65 -7.04
CA ASP A 38 6.63 -5.75 -5.94
C ASP A 38 5.53 -4.70 -5.76
N ARG A 39 4.94 -4.21 -6.87
CA ARG A 39 3.74 -3.37 -6.84
C ARG A 39 2.58 -3.99 -6.08
N ARG A 40 2.23 -5.23 -6.42
CA ARG A 40 1.13 -5.94 -5.77
C ARG A 40 1.40 -6.17 -4.28
N LEU A 41 2.64 -6.42 -3.90
CA LEU A 41 3.01 -6.59 -2.50
C LEU A 41 2.89 -5.26 -1.72
N ASP A 42 3.30 -4.14 -2.31
CA ASP A 42 3.13 -2.81 -1.72
C ASP A 42 1.62 -2.45 -1.63
N GLU A 43 0.81 -2.77 -2.65
CA GLU A 43 -0.65 -2.60 -2.62
C GLU A 43 -1.31 -3.44 -1.50
N MET A 44 -0.89 -4.69 -1.31
CA MET A 44 -1.35 -5.52 -0.18
C MET A 44 -0.95 -4.91 1.18
N THR A 45 0.26 -4.34 1.27
CA THR A 45 0.75 -3.68 2.49
C THR A 45 -0.11 -2.46 2.83
N THR A 46 -0.41 -1.63 1.83
CA THR A 46 -1.32 -0.49 1.96
C THR A 46 -2.74 -0.93 2.36
N GLY A 47 -3.26 -2.02 1.79
CA GLY A 47 -4.54 -2.61 2.19
C GLY A 47 -4.55 -3.03 3.67
N ARG A 48 -3.49 -3.71 4.13
CA ARG A 48 -3.34 -4.10 5.54
C ARG A 48 -3.24 -2.90 6.48
N LEU A 49 -2.54 -1.83 6.08
CA LEU A 49 -2.50 -0.58 6.84
C LEU A 49 -3.89 0.01 7.05
N MET A 50 -4.70 0.05 5.99
CA MET A 50 -6.09 0.51 6.07
C MET A 50 -6.92 -0.35 7.02
N ASP A 51 -6.80 -1.68 6.89
CA ASP A 51 -7.51 -2.61 7.75
C ASP A 51 -7.16 -2.38 9.23
N ILE A 52 -5.86 -2.28 9.55
CA ILE A 52 -5.37 -2.00 10.90
C ILE A 52 -5.94 -0.66 11.40
N PHE A 53 -5.88 0.40 10.59
CA PHE A 53 -6.42 1.69 10.97
C PHE A 53 -7.92 1.64 11.26
N ASN A 54 -8.70 0.92 10.45
CA ASN A 54 -10.14 0.74 10.67
C ASN A 54 -10.44 0.02 11.98
N VAL A 55 -9.67 -1.02 12.32
CA VAL A 55 -9.79 -1.74 13.60
C VAL A 55 -9.46 -0.80 14.77
N VAL A 56 -8.37 -0.05 14.68
CA VAL A 56 -7.94 0.93 15.70
C VAL A 56 -8.99 2.02 15.88
N GLN A 57 -9.52 2.57 14.79
CA GLN A 57 -10.55 3.60 14.81
C GLN A 57 -11.88 3.08 15.38
N CYS A 58 -12.26 1.83 15.07
CA CYS A 58 -13.41 1.17 15.67
C CYS A 58 -13.25 1.06 17.19
N ALA A 59 -12.10 0.56 17.66
CA ALA A 59 -11.82 0.42 19.08
C ALA A 59 -11.85 1.79 19.78
N TYR A 60 -11.23 2.81 19.17
CA TYR A 60 -11.26 4.18 19.67
C TYR A 60 -12.68 4.75 19.78
N ASN A 61 -13.57 4.46 18.84
CA ASN A 61 -14.97 4.88 18.91
C ASN A 61 -15.75 4.22 20.06
N GLY A 62 -15.27 3.10 20.60
CA GLY A 62 -15.79 2.44 21.79
C GLY A 62 -15.18 2.93 23.10
N THR A 63 -13.85 3.15 23.12
CA THR A 63 -13.08 3.42 24.36
C THR A 63 -12.71 4.88 24.56
N SER A 64 -12.76 5.70 23.49
CA SER A 64 -12.21 7.07 23.45
C SER A 64 -10.71 7.17 23.77
N ALA A 65 -9.98 6.06 23.63
CA ALA A 65 -8.55 5.99 23.86
C ALA A 65 -7.89 5.08 22.83
N ALA A 66 -6.75 5.53 22.30
CA ALA A 66 -5.94 4.77 21.36
C ALA A 66 -5.57 3.42 22.00
N PRO A 67 -5.86 2.29 21.33
CA PRO A 67 -5.54 0.98 21.88
C PRO A 67 -4.02 0.82 21.98
N PRO A 68 -3.50 0.16 23.02
CA PRO A 68 -2.04 0.03 23.20
C PRO A 68 -1.40 -0.87 22.13
N THR A 69 -2.16 -1.81 21.56
CA THR A 69 -1.72 -2.66 20.45
C THR A 69 -2.87 -2.92 19.46
N VAL A 70 -2.54 -3.43 18.27
CA VAL A 70 -3.55 -3.79 17.26
C VAL A 70 -4.38 -5.00 17.71
N GLU A 71 -3.79 -5.94 18.43
CA GLU A 71 -4.50 -7.09 19.00
C GLU A 71 -5.50 -6.65 20.07
N ALA A 72 -5.14 -5.65 20.90
CA ALA A 72 -6.07 -5.07 21.85
C ALA A 72 -7.23 -4.37 21.12
N ALA A 73 -6.95 -3.70 20.01
CA ALA A 73 -7.97 -3.09 19.16
C ALA A 73 -8.92 -4.14 18.55
N ALA A 74 -8.39 -5.24 18.01
CA ALA A 74 -9.17 -6.31 17.39
C ALA A 74 -10.11 -7.02 18.37
N ASN A 75 -9.70 -7.15 19.63
CA ASN A 75 -10.51 -7.76 20.70
C ASN A 75 -11.46 -6.78 21.38
N ALA A 76 -11.38 -5.47 21.07
CA ALA A 76 -12.26 -4.47 21.64
C ALA A 76 -13.66 -4.51 21.00
N GLN A 77 -14.63 -3.99 21.73
CA GLN A 77 -15.94 -3.66 21.19
C GLN A 77 -15.99 -2.16 20.87
N GLY A 78 -16.42 -1.85 19.66
CA GLY A 78 -16.45 -0.50 19.14
C GLY A 78 -17.50 -0.34 18.05
N ARG A 79 -17.46 0.76 17.33
CA ARG A 79 -18.43 1.07 16.27
C ARG A 79 -17.79 1.86 15.15
N ILE A 80 -18.27 1.70 13.92
CA ILE A 80 -17.75 2.44 12.78
C ILE A 80 -18.47 3.78 12.69
N ALA A 81 -19.80 3.76 12.80
CA ALA A 81 -20.64 4.95 12.89
C ALA A 81 -21.20 5.17 14.31
N LYS A 82 -21.58 6.40 14.63
CA LYS A 82 -22.01 6.79 15.99
C LYS A 82 -23.32 6.09 16.40
N ASP A 83 -24.19 5.86 15.43
CA ASP A 83 -25.53 5.27 15.52
C ASP A 83 -25.54 3.74 15.46
N GLU A 84 -24.40 3.11 15.18
CA GLU A 84 -24.27 1.66 15.19
C GLU A 84 -24.09 1.10 16.61
N PRO A 85 -24.59 -0.12 16.88
CA PRO A 85 -24.31 -0.82 18.12
C PRO A 85 -22.82 -1.17 18.24
N LEU A 86 -22.37 -1.38 19.47
CA LEU A 86 -21.02 -1.88 19.70
C LEU A 86 -20.88 -3.31 19.17
N GLN A 87 -19.86 -3.54 18.36
CA GLN A 87 -19.53 -4.82 17.74
C GLN A 87 -18.02 -5.09 17.84
N PRO A 88 -17.59 -6.36 17.69
CA PRO A 88 -16.18 -6.70 17.65
C PRO A 88 -15.47 -5.97 16.51
N CYS A 89 -14.35 -5.31 16.81
CA CYS A 89 -13.62 -4.50 15.84
C CYS A 89 -12.73 -5.32 14.88
N ASN A 90 -12.65 -6.65 15.01
CA ASN A 90 -11.86 -7.48 14.10
C ASN A 90 -12.47 -7.62 12.69
N PHE A 91 -13.75 -7.29 12.49
CA PHE A 91 -14.49 -7.42 11.24
C PHE A 91 -14.38 -8.81 10.58
N GLY A 92 -14.24 -9.88 11.39
CA GLY A 92 -14.02 -11.23 10.90
C GLY A 92 -12.67 -11.46 10.21
N MET A 93 -11.74 -10.51 10.30
CA MET A 93 -10.40 -10.66 9.76
C MET A 93 -9.56 -11.63 10.60
N PRO A 94 -8.72 -12.45 9.95
CA PRO A 94 -7.82 -13.34 10.66
C PRO A 94 -6.67 -12.52 11.31
N PRO A 95 -6.12 -12.96 12.46
CA PRO A 95 -5.14 -12.21 13.22
C PRO A 95 -3.85 -11.92 12.43
N GLU A 96 -3.47 -12.79 11.48
CA GLU A 96 -2.30 -12.61 10.62
C GLU A 96 -2.43 -11.36 9.73
N ARG A 97 -3.66 -11.03 9.32
CA ARG A 97 -3.93 -9.85 8.49
C ARG A 97 -3.72 -8.56 9.28
N LEU A 98 -4.00 -8.60 10.58
CA LEU A 98 -3.90 -7.49 11.53
C LEU A 98 -2.56 -7.47 12.29
N ALA A 99 -1.66 -8.41 12.01
CA ALA A 99 -0.37 -8.48 12.70
C ALA A 99 0.44 -7.19 12.45
N ALA A 100 0.80 -6.52 13.55
CA ALA A 100 1.64 -5.34 13.55
C ALA A 100 2.70 -5.45 14.65
N LEU A 101 3.93 -5.08 14.32
CA LEU A 101 5.03 -5.05 15.27
C LEU A 101 4.97 -3.76 16.12
N PRO A 102 5.48 -3.77 17.36
CA PRO A 102 5.60 -2.54 18.14
C PRO A 102 6.67 -1.60 17.54
N GLY A 103 6.44 -0.29 17.67
CA GLY A 103 7.43 0.75 17.32
C GLY A 103 7.27 1.30 15.91
N ARG A 104 8.37 1.85 15.35
CA ARG A 104 8.37 2.62 14.08
C ARG A 104 9.27 2.06 12.97
N THR A 105 9.94 0.93 13.22
CA THR A 105 10.95 0.38 12.31
C THR A 105 10.61 -1.06 11.91
N PRO A 106 9.60 -1.27 11.05
CA PRO A 106 9.28 -2.58 10.52
C PRO A 106 10.48 -3.13 9.72
N PRO A 107 11.03 -4.31 10.09
CA PRO A 107 12.33 -4.75 9.60
C PRO A 107 12.31 -5.23 8.14
N ASN A 108 11.23 -5.88 7.68
CA ASN A 108 11.16 -6.44 6.33
C ASN A 108 10.10 -5.76 5.48
N PRO A 109 10.26 -5.73 4.14
CA PRO A 109 9.23 -5.20 3.26
C PRO A 109 7.91 -5.97 3.38
N GLY A 110 6.81 -5.24 3.59
CA GLY A 110 5.48 -5.76 3.88
C GLY A 110 5.16 -5.88 5.37
N ASP A 111 6.13 -5.69 6.25
CA ASP A 111 5.89 -5.57 7.69
C ASP A 111 5.28 -4.20 8.01
N ILE A 112 4.38 -4.21 8.99
CA ILE A 112 3.71 -3.02 9.52
C ILE A 112 4.05 -2.94 11.00
N SER A 113 4.29 -1.73 11.48
CA SER A 113 4.43 -1.45 12.90
C SER A 113 3.39 -0.43 13.38
N TYR A 114 3.05 -0.52 14.66
CA TYR A 114 2.05 0.29 15.32
C TYR A 114 2.60 0.86 16.63
N GLU A 115 2.25 2.12 16.90
CA GLU A 115 2.55 2.78 18.16
C GLU A 115 1.41 3.73 18.55
N ALA A 116 0.94 3.63 19.79
CA ALA A 116 0.01 4.60 20.37
C ALA A 116 0.79 5.73 21.05
N ASN A 117 0.84 6.92 20.42
CA ASN A 117 1.62 8.05 20.93
C ASN A 117 0.87 8.90 21.94
N ALA A 118 -0.46 8.98 21.80
CA ALA A 118 -1.35 9.75 22.65
C ALA A 118 -2.76 9.14 22.63
N PRO A 119 -3.67 9.53 23.55
CA PRO A 119 -5.02 8.98 23.59
C PRO A 119 -5.81 9.09 22.28
N SER A 120 -5.54 10.08 21.44
CA SER A 120 -6.18 10.25 20.13
C SER A 120 -5.19 10.21 18.96
N ARG A 121 -3.98 9.69 19.16
CA ARG A 121 -2.94 9.69 18.11
C ARG A 121 -2.17 8.38 18.07
N VAL A 122 -2.06 7.82 16.87
CA VAL A 122 -1.30 6.60 16.60
C VAL A 122 -0.33 6.84 15.45
N THR A 123 0.77 6.10 15.43
CA THR A 123 1.65 6.01 14.25
C THR A 123 1.52 4.61 13.68
N LEU A 124 1.34 4.54 12.37
CA LEU A 124 1.47 3.31 11.60
C LEU A 124 2.63 3.45 10.64
N CYS A 125 3.60 2.54 10.69
CA CYS A 125 4.69 2.52 9.72
C CYS A 125 4.60 1.25 8.89
N ALA A 126 4.92 1.36 7.60
CA ALA A 126 5.09 0.22 6.72
C ALA A 126 6.45 0.29 6.03
N ASN A 127 7.02 -0.88 5.73
CA ASN A 127 8.23 -1.01 4.94
C ASN A 127 7.86 -1.38 3.51
N TYR A 128 8.03 -0.45 2.58
CA TYR A 128 7.69 -0.62 1.17
C TYR A 128 8.89 -1.08 0.36
N ARG A 129 8.64 -1.89 -0.67
CA ARG A 129 9.71 -2.35 -1.58
C ARG A 129 10.13 -1.26 -2.54
N ARG A 130 9.18 -0.44 -2.98
CA ARG A 130 9.39 0.55 -4.02
C ARG A 130 8.84 1.91 -3.62
N PRO A 131 9.38 3.00 -4.18
CA PRO A 131 8.74 4.28 -4.05
C PRO A 131 7.41 4.26 -4.82
N ASN A 132 6.43 4.98 -4.30
CA ASN A 132 5.21 5.33 -5.00
C ASN A 132 5.19 6.85 -5.17
N GLU A 133 5.08 7.33 -6.40
CA GLU A 133 4.95 8.77 -6.68
C GLU A 133 3.49 9.26 -6.53
N GLY A 134 2.59 8.35 -6.14
CA GLY A 134 1.15 8.55 -6.14
C GLY A 134 0.54 8.15 -7.48
N GLU A 135 -0.75 7.85 -7.49
CA GLU A 135 -1.46 7.58 -8.73
C GLU A 135 -1.57 8.87 -9.57
N PHE A 136 -0.92 8.88 -10.74
CA PHE A 136 -1.27 9.74 -11.86
C PHE A 136 -2.64 9.29 -12.39
N CYS A 137 -3.71 9.85 -11.81
CA CYS A 137 -5.06 9.63 -12.28
C CYS A 137 -5.26 10.28 -13.66
N ASN A 138 -5.03 9.53 -14.73
CA ASN A 138 -5.44 9.91 -16.09
C ASN A 138 -6.93 9.58 -16.31
N GLY A 139 -7.83 10.14 -15.49
CA GLY A 139 -9.28 9.87 -15.57
C GLY A 139 -10.06 10.25 -14.30
N VAL A 140 -11.24 9.65 -14.12
CA VAL A 140 -12.11 9.88 -12.95
C VAL A 140 -11.63 9.01 -11.78
N CYS A 141 -11.04 9.66 -10.77
CA CYS A 141 -10.65 8.99 -9.53
C CYS A 141 -11.63 9.34 -8.42
N ILE A 142 -12.45 8.36 -8.05
CA ILE A 142 -13.29 8.43 -6.85
C ILE A 142 -12.38 8.20 -5.64
N ARG A 143 -11.70 9.26 -5.19
CA ARG A 143 -10.89 9.21 -3.97
C ARG A 143 -11.81 9.27 -2.77
N ASN A 144 -11.92 8.17 -2.03
CA ASN A 144 -12.39 8.25 -0.65
C ASN A 144 -11.26 8.91 0.17
N SER A 145 -11.53 10.08 0.77
CA SER A 145 -10.52 10.90 1.46
C SER A 145 -9.89 10.20 2.67
N ARG A 146 -10.53 9.15 3.21
CA ARG A 146 -9.95 8.34 4.30
C ARG A 146 -9.00 7.25 3.81
N THR A 147 -9.21 6.72 2.60
CA THR A 147 -8.28 5.75 1.99
C THR A 147 -7.15 6.43 1.22
N SER A 148 -7.27 7.72 0.91
CA SER A 148 -6.27 8.41 0.10
C SER A 148 -4.91 8.59 0.79
N ILE A 149 -4.85 8.60 2.12
CA ILE A 149 -3.60 8.90 2.85
C ILE A 149 -2.57 7.79 2.68
N PHE A 150 -3.01 6.52 2.69
CA PHE A 150 -2.10 5.38 2.54
C PHE A 150 -1.79 5.09 1.06
N SER A 151 -2.56 5.67 0.15
CA SER A 151 -2.29 5.67 -1.30
C SER A 151 -1.48 6.88 -1.76
N ALA A 152 -1.09 7.77 -0.84
CA ALA A 152 -0.24 8.92 -1.14
C ALA A 152 1.18 8.49 -1.53
N ALA A 153 1.94 9.43 -2.10
CA ALA A 153 3.33 9.20 -2.46
C ALA A 153 4.15 8.81 -1.21
N HIS A 154 5.00 7.80 -1.34
CA HIS A 154 5.88 7.32 -0.27
C HIS A 154 7.23 6.87 -0.86
N PRO A 155 8.33 6.96 -0.10
CA PRO A 155 9.61 6.42 -0.54
C PRO A 155 9.60 4.88 -0.53
N ALA A 156 10.64 4.29 -1.13
CA ALA A 156 11.00 2.91 -0.83
C ALA A 156 11.55 2.83 0.61
N GLY A 157 11.33 1.70 1.28
CA GLY A 157 11.70 1.48 2.66
C GLY A 157 10.62 1.93 3.64
N ILE A 158 11.04 2.29 4.85
CA ILE A 158 10.13 2.59 5.96
C ILE A 158 9.48 3.95 5.75
N HIS A 159 8.15 3.99 5.80
CA HIS A 159 7.36 5.21 5.81
C HIS A 159 6.30 5.14 6.92
N CYS A 160 6.15 6.24 7.65
CA CYS A 160 5.29 6.35 8.83
C CYS A 160 4.18 7.38 8.61
N TYR A 161 2.99 7.01 9.04
CA TYR A 161 1.79 7.83 9.02
C TYR A 161 1.40 8.15 10.46
N ASP A 162 1.41 9.43 10.81
CA ASP A 162 0.88 9.92 12.08
C ASP A 162 -0.60 10.23 11.91
N LEU A 163 -1.45 9.47 12.60
CA LEU A 163 -2.88 9.46 12.41
C LEU A 163 -3.58 9.98 13.66
N GLU A 164 -4.50 10.90 13.44
CA GLU A 164 -5.42 11.36 14.47
C GLU A 164 -6.68 10.50 14.47
N LEU A 165 -7.03 9.98 15.64
CA LEU A 165 -8.24 9.23 15.88
C LEU A 165 -9.33 10.21 16.30
N THR A 166 -10.33 10.35 15.44
CA THR A 166 -11.48 11.23 15.68
C THR A 166 -12.70 10.38 15.98
N GLN A 167 -13.48 10.73 17.01
CA GLN A 167 -14.78 10.08 17.18
C GLN A 167 -15.63 10.39 15.96
N SER A 168 -16.31 9.38 15.41
CA SER A 168 -17.23 9.57 14.28
C SER A 168 -18.27 10.66 14.62
N GLN A 169 -18.06 11.87 14.12
CA GLN A 169 -18.99 12.99 14.24
C GLN A 169 -20.08 12.82 13.20
N VAL A 170 -21.33 13.05 13.60
CA VAL A 170 -22.49 13.10 12.70
C VAL A 170 -22.23 14.23 11.70
N VAL A 171 -21.97 13.91 10.44
CA VAL A 171 -22.17 14.90 9.38
C VAL A 171 -23.69 15.00 9.23
N GLN A 172 -24.29 15.91 9.98
CA GLN A 172 -25.65 16.35 9.66
C GLN A 172 -25.55 17.04 8.30
N GLN A 173 -26.01 16.36 7.25
CA GLN A 173 -26.43 17.03 6.03
C GLN A 173 -27.87 17.51 6.21
#